data_AF-A0A151WVY9-F1
#
_entry.id   AF-A0A151WVY9-F1
#
_cell.length_a   1.000
_cell.length_b   1.000
_cell.length_c   1.000
_cell.angle_alpha   90.00
_cell.angle_beta   90.00
_cell.angle_gamma   90.00
#
_symmetry.space_group_name_H-M   'P 1'
#
loop_
_entity.id
_entity.type
_entity.pdbx_description
1 polymer ?
#
loop_
_entity_poly.entity_id
_entity_poly.type
_entity_poly.pdbx_seq_one_letter_code
_entity_poly.pdbx_strand_id
1 'polypeptide(L)'
;MNQIEGDYRPHIKTVKARLLQKYGDDIIIAETANKCPVVCFHNTGYKILTEAWYEQKASDPKEERKRIVKAAATIILEDIRSQVYETTHYPPSDNFLMDVQTVVPETLQILLEGIILKNKRGSLEKWKKKCIAFAHCIISAVRPISFSCRCTKGCRRACGCKKAGSKCSSMCVNCNNSCENAQIVTFDSDDEDFDEIMPRENENENEE
;
A
#
# COMPACT_ATOMS: atom_id res chain seq x y z
N MET A 1 -13.83 28.95 13.79
CA MET A 1 -12.97 29.03 14.99
C MET A 1 -13.06 30.45 15.49
N ASN A 2 -13.67 30.68 16.66
CA ASN A 2 -13.81 32.03 17.19
C ASN A 2 -12.47 32.44 17.80
N GLN A 3 -11.76 33.37 17.16
CA GLN A 3 -10.60 34.02 17.79
C GLN A 3 -11.08 34.80 19.01
N ILE A 4 -10.27 34.80 20.07
CA ILE A 4 -10.54 35.60 21.27
C ILE A 4 -10.32 37.05 20.86
N GLU A 5 -11.39 37.83 20.69
CA GLU A 5 -11.29 39.28 20.47
C GLU A 5 -10.95 39.97 21.80
N GLY A 6 -9.78 40.63 21.84
CA GLY A 6 -9.31 41.45 22.95
C GLY A 6 -7.83 41.23 23.31
N ASP A 7 -7.18 42.27 23.83
CA ASP A 7 -5.77 42.26 24.29
C ASP A 7 -5.51 41.36 25.52
N TYR A 8 -6.53 40.64 25.99
CA TYR A 8 -6.45 39.83 27.18
C TYR A 8 -5.66 38.54 26.95
N ARG A 9 -4.42 38.50 27.45
CA ARG A 9 -3.59 37.29 27.51
C ARG A 9 -3.69 36.66 28.90
N PRO A 10 -4.32 35.47 29.04
CA PRO A 10 -4.41 34.80 30.33
C PRO A 10 -3.02 34.42 30.85
N HIS A 11 -2.87 34.47 32.17
CA HIS A 11 -1.62 34.11 32.84
C HIS A 11 -1.28 32.63 32.60
N ILE A 12 0.00 32.30 32.43
CA ILE A 12 0.48 30.94 32.12
C ILE A 12 -0.05 29.90 33.12
N LYS A 13 -0.12 30.23 34.41
CA LYS A 13 -0.71 29.34 35.44
C LYS A 13 -2.16 28.96 35.13
N THR A 14 -2.96 29.92 34.69
CA THR A 14 -4.38 29.72 34.33
C THR A 14 -4.50 28.84 33.09
N VAL A 15 -3.62 29.05 32.10
CA VAL A 15 -3.57 28.24 30.88
C VAL A 15 -3.17 26.80 31.21
N LYS A 16 -2.12 26.59 32.01
CA LYS A 16 -1.70 25.24 32.46
C LYS A 16 -2.81 24.53 33.22
N ALA A 17 -3.46 25.21 34.17
CA ALA A 17 -4.56 24.63 34.95
C ALA A 17 -5.74 24.20 34.06
N ARG A 18 -6.14 25.03 33.10
CA ARG A 18 -7.23 24.66 32.17
C ARG A 18 -6.85 23.55 31.19
N LEU A 19 -5.59 23.50 30.75
CA LEU A 19 -5.11 22.42 29.89
C LEU A 19 -5.10 21.08 30.63
N LEU A 20 -4.58 21.04 31.86
CA LEU A 20 -4.61 19.86 32.72
C LEU A 20 -6.06 19.44 33.06
N GLN A 21 -6.95 20.40 33.30
CA GLN A 21 -8.36 20.09 33.57
C GLN A 21 -9.07 19.45 32.36
N LYS A 22 -8.75 19.87 31.14
CA LYS A 22 -9.43 19.39 29.93
C LYS A 22 -8.84 18.10 29.38
N TYR A 23 -7.52 17.96 29.41
CA TYR A 23 -6.80 16.86 28.75
C TYR A 23 -6.17 15.87 29.73
N GLY A 24 -6.06 16.20 31.02
CA GLY A 24 -5.54 15.30 32.06
C GLY A 24 -4.19 14.70 31.67
N ASP A 25 -4.14 13.38 31.66
CA ASP A 25 -2.95 12.57 31.36
C ASP A 25 -2.61 12.47 29.86
N ASP A 26 -3.49 12.95 28.97
CA ASP A 26 -3.26 12.95 27.52
C ASP A 26 -2.27 14.07 27.09
N ILE A 27 -1.76 14.89 28.01
CA ILE A 27 -0.76 15.94 27.75
C ILE A 27 0.40 15.90 28.75
N ILE A 28 1.59 16.26 28.27
CA ILE A 28 2.79 16.51 29.07
C ILE A 28 3.18 17.97 28.89
N ILE A 29 3.32 18.69 30.00
CA ILE A 29 3.80 20.07 30.00
C ILE A 29 5.28 20.04 30.39
N ALA A 30 6.17 20.20 29.42
CA ALA A 30 7.60 20.25 29.65
C ALA A 30 8.03 21.66 30.03
N GLU A 31 8.61 21.81 31.22
CA GLU A 31 9.16 23.07 31.73
C GLU A 31 10.69 23.01 31.66
N THR A 32 11.30 23.88 30.86
CA THR A 32 12.75 24.04 30.81
C THR A 32 13.12 25.38 31.42
N ALA A 33 14.19 25.42 32.22
CA ALA A 33 14.71 26.67 32.78
C ALA A 33 14.93 27.70 31.65
N ASN A 34 14.39 28.91 31.83
CA ASN A 34 14.43 30.03 30.87
C ASN A 34 13.70 29.86 29.52
N LYS A 35 12.78 28.89 29.37
CA LYS A 35 11.94 28.79 28.15
C LYS A 35 10.45 28.73 28.48
N CYS A 36 9.62 29.14 27.52
CA CYS A 36 8.17 28.98 27.63
C CYS A 36 7.82 27.49 27.73
N PRO A 37 6.85 27.12 28.59
CA PRO A 37 6.42 25.73 28.74
C PRO A 37 5.87 25.20 27.42
N VAL A 38 6.34 24.03 27.01
CA VAL A 38 5.87 23.34 25.80
C VAL A 38 4.84 22.29 26.20
N VAL A 39 3.70 22.27 25.50
CA VAL A 39 2.65 21.28 25.71
C VAL A 39 2.78 20.23 24.61
N CYS A 40 3.05 19.00 25.01
CA CYS A 40 3.11 17.84 24.13
C CYS A 40 1.88 16.97 24.38
N PHE A 41 1.17 16.56 23.34
CA PHE A 41 0.12 15.55 23.46
C PHE A 41 0.76 14.17 23.57
N HIS A 42 0.40 13.42 24.60
CA HIS A 42 0.90 12.07 24.83
C HIS A 42 -0.05 11.07 24.16
N ASN A 43 0.45 10.29 23.19
CA ASN A 43 -0.27 9.20 22.53
C ASN A 43 -1.69 9.51 22.00
N THR A 44 -2.12 10.76 21.90
CA THR A 44 -3.48 11.11 21.47
C THR A 44 -3.73 10.67 20.04
N GLY A 45 -2.71 10.76 19.17
CA GLY A 45 -2.78 10.21 17.81
C GLY A 45 -3.02 8.70 17.81
N TYR A 46 -2.28 7.95 18.64
CA TYR A 46 -2.47 6.51 18.77
C TYR A 46 -3.87 6.17 19.30
N LYS A 47 -4.35 6.89 20.32
CA LYS A 47 -5.69 6.73 20.90
C LYS A 47 -6.79 7.00 19.86
N ILE A 48 -6.70 8.09 19.10
CA ILE A 48 -7.64 8.43 18.02
C ILE A 48 -7.67 7.34 16.95
N LEU A 49 -6.50 6.86 16.52
CA LEU A 49 -6.41 5.79 15.50
C LEU A 49 -6.98 4.46 16.02
N THR A 50 -6.74 4.17 17.29
CA THR A 50 -7.21 2.96 17.97
C THR A 50 -8.72 2.99 18.17
N GLU A 51 -9.26 4.09 18.67
CA GLU A 51 -10.70 4.33 18.85
C GLU A 51 -11.42 4.25 17.50
N ALA A 52 -10.96 4.98 16.48
CA ALA A 52 -11.56 4.95 15.15
C ALA A 52 -11.57 3.53 14.53
N TRP A 53 -10.54 2.72 14.80
CA TRP A 53 -10.48 1.34 14.33
C TRP A 53 -11.48 0.42 15.04
N TYR A 54 -11.59 0.53 16.37
CA TYR A 54 -12.49 -0.33 17.16
C TYR A 54 -13.95 0.11 17.09
N GLU A 55 -14.24 1.39 16.90
CA GLU A 55 -15.60 1.91 16.70
C GLU A 55 -16.23 1.41 15.40
N GLN A 56 -15.41 1.17 14.37
CA GLN A 56 -15.86 0.65 13.07
C GLN A 56 -15.91 -0.89 13.00
N LYS A 57 -15.71 -1.57 14.13
CA LYS A 57 -15.71 -3.03 14.19
C LYS A 57 -17.10 -3.57 13.85
N ALA A 58 -17.16 -4.50 12.90
CA ALA A 58 -18.42 -5.15 12.55
C ALA A 58 -18.84 -6.14 13.64
N SER A 59 -20.14 -6.20 13.94
CA SER A 59 -20.67 -7.16 14.92
C SER A 59 -20.60 -8.61 14.42
N ASP A 60 -20.73 -8.82 13.10
CA ASP A 60 -20.64 -10.14 12.49
C ASP A 60 -19.16 -10.54 12.23
N PRO A 61 -18.72 -11.74 12.67
CA PRO A 61 -17.34 -12.20 12.48
C PRO A 61 -16.90 -12.30 11.01
N LYS A 62 -17.80 -12.63 10.08
CA LYS A 62 -17.42 -12.77 8.66
C LYS A 62 -17.19 -11.40 8.02
N GLU A 63 -18.04 -10.43 8.31
CA GLU A 63 -17.85 -9.05 7.85
C GLU A 63 -16.62 -8.40 8.49
N GLU A 64 -16.34 -8.69 9.77
CA GLU A 64 -15.12 -8.19 10.43
C GLU A 64 -13.86 -8.75 9.75
N ARG A 65 -13.85 -10.04 9.40
CA ARG A 65 -12.75 -10.64 8.63
C ARG A 65 -12.55 -9.92 7.30
N LYS A 66 -13.62 -9.58 6.58
CA LYS A 66 -13.53 -8.84 5.32
C LYS A 66 -12.99 -7.42 5.52
N ARG A 67 -13.39 -6.73 6.61
CA ARG A 67 -12.88 -5.40 6.97
C ARG A 67 -11.37 -5.40 7.18
N ILE A 68 -10.86 -6.39 7.93
CA ILE A 68 -9.42 -6.56 8.17
C ILE A 68 -8.67 -6.80 6.85
N VAL A 69 -9.19 -7.66 5.99
CA VAL A 69 -8.57 -7.93 4.67
C VAL A 69 -8.56 -6.67 3.79
N LYS A 70 -9.63 -5.87 3.78
CA LYS A 70 -9.67 -4.59 3.05
C LYS A 70 -8.66 -3.58 3.60
N ALA A 71 -8.51 -3.51 4.91
CA ALA A 71 -7.52 -2.65 5.54
C ALA A 71 -6.08 -3.08 5.19
N ALA A 72 -5.78 -4.37 5.29
CA ALA A 72 -4.49 -4.92 4.88
C ALA A 72 -4.20 -4.63 3.40
N ALA A 73 -5.19 -4.80 2.52
CA ALA A 73 -5.06 -4.47 1.10
C ALA A 73 -4.75 -2.97 0.88
N THR A 74 -5.34 -2.09 1.69
CA THR A 74 -5.09 -0.64 1.60
C THR A 74 -3.66 -0.29 2.01
N ILE A 75 -3.15 -0.88 3.10
CA ILE A 75 -1.76 -0.68 3.56
C ILE A 75 -0.77 -1.11 2.46
N ILE A 76 -0.95 -2.32 1.93
CA ILE A 76 -0.09 -2.85 0.87
C ILE A 76 -0.14 -1.95 -0.38
N LEU A 77 -1.32 -1.45 -0.73
CA LEU A 77 -1.49 -0.53 -1.85
C LEU A 77 -0.73 0.80 -1.64
N GLU A 78 -0.79 1.33 -0.42
CA GLU A 78 -0.07 2.55 -0.04
C GLU A 78 1.44 2.36 -0.06
N ASP A 79 1.94 1.22 0.41
CA ASP A 79 3.36 0.88 0.37
C ASP A 79 3.89 0.73 -1.06
N ILE A 80 3.12 0.05 -1.94
CA ILE A 80 3.47 -0.03 -3.37
C ILE A 80 3.54 1.37 -4.00
N ARG A 81 2.60 2.25 -3.64
CA ARG A 81 2.52 3.62 -4.18
C ARG A 81 3.60 4.54 -3.62
N SER A 82 4.00 4.36 -2.36
CA SER A 82 5.02 5.19 -1.69
C SER A 82 6.44 4.77 -2.07
N GLN A 83 6.62 3.53 -2.55
CA GLN A 83 7.92 3.06 -3.03
C GLN A 83 8.49 3.97 -4.11
N VAL A 84 9.74 4.41 -3.93
CA VAL A 84 10.46 5.24 -4.91
C VAL A 84 11.38 4.32 -5.71
N TYR A 85 11.27 4.40 -7.03
CA TYR A 85 12.11 3.65 -7.96
C TYR A 85 13.08 4.58 -8.67
N GLU A 86 14.34 4.17 -8.74
CA GLU A 86 15.33 4.87 -9.54
C GLU A 86 14.98 4.72 -11.02
N THR A 87 14.74 5.85 -11.69
CA THR A 87 14.34 5.88 -13.11
C THR A 87 15.35 6.60 -13.98
N THR A 88 16.40 7.19 -13.39
CA THR A 88 17.37 7.99 -14.12
C THR A 88 18.49 7.15 -14.73
N HIS A 89 18.77 5.97 -14.16
CA HIS A 89 19.85 5.09 -14.58
C HIS A 89 19.29 3.72 -14.95
N TYR A 90 19.45 3.34 -16.22
CA TYR A 90 19.18 1.99 -16.67
C TYR A 90 20.41 1.11 -16.41
N PRO A 91 20.28 -0.04 -15.72
CA PRO A 91 21.43 -0.88 -15.40
C PRO A 91 21.99 -1.54 -16.68
N PRO A 92 23.30 -1.86 -16.71
CA PRO A 92 23.89 -2.64 -17.78
C PRO A 92 23.27 -4.05 -17.84
N SER A 93 23.32 -4.69 -19.01
CA SER A 93 22.70 -6.01 -19.27
C SER A 93 23.02 -7.05 -18.21
N ASP A 94 24.27 -7.03 -17.73
CA ASP A 94 24.81 -8.04 -16.83
C ASP A 94 24.21 -7.93 -15.41
N ASN A 95 23.71 -6.74 -15.06
CA ASN A 95 23.11 -6.44 -13.77
C ASN A 95 21.59 -6.21 -13.85
N PHE A 96 20.95 -6.41 -15.01
CA PHE A 96 19.54 -6.09 -15.22
C PHE A 96 18.59 -6.88 -14.30
N LEU A 97 18.96 -8.13 -13.97
CA LEU A 97 18.19 -9.00 -13.09
C LEU A 97 18.75 -9.08 -11.66
N MET A 98 19.72 -8.23 -11.33
CA MET A 98 20.24 -8.13 -9.97
C MET A 98 19.29 -7.25 -9.14
N ASP A 99 19.19 -7.52 -7.84
CA ASP A 99 18.43 -6.72 -6.86
C ASP A 99 16.92 -6.60 -7.07
N VAL A 100 16.31 -7.46 -7.89
CA VAL A 100 14.86 -7.50 -8.18
C VAL A 100 14.00 -7.65 -6.91
N GLN A 101 14.55 -8.21 -5.84
CA GLN A 101 13.91 -8.31 -4.52
C GLN A 101 13.77 -6.94 -3.83
N THR A 102 14.77 -6.07 -3.96
CA THR A 102 14.86 -4.80 -3.22
C THR A 102 13.79 -3.79 -3.63
N VAL A 103 13.25 -3.99 -4.83
CA VAL A 103 12.23 -3.18 -5.48
C VAL A 103 10.82 -3.51 -4.95
N VAL A 104 10.66 -4.64 -4.24
CA VAL A 104 9.37 -5.11 -3.73
C VAL A 104 9.15 -4.61 -2.30
N PRO A 105 8.02 -3.94 -1.99
CA PRO A 105 7.70 -3.54 -0.61
C PRO A 105 7.59 -4.73 0.34
N GLU A 106 8.09 -4.57 1.57
CA GLU A 106 8.14 -5.64 2.58
C GLU A 106 6.75 -6.21 2.91
N THR A 107 5.72 -5.37 3.02
CA THR A 107 4.34 -5.81 3.31
C THR A 107 3.77 -6.70 2.22
N LEU A 108 4.11 -6.46 0.95
CA LEU A 108 3.73 -7.32 -0.16
C LEU A 108 4.49 -8.65 -0.13
N GLN A 109 5.77 -8.65 0.27
CA GLN A 109 6.55 -9.89 0.44
C GLN A 109 5.93 -10.76 1.53
N ILE A 110 5.61 -10.19 2.70
CA ILE A 110 4.99 -10.92 3.82
C ILE A 110 3.66 -11.55 3.39
N LEU A 111 2.83 -10.81 2.64
CA LEU A 111 1.56 -11.33 2.14
C LEU A 111 1.78 -12.52 1.20
N LEU A 112 2.63 -12.35 0.19
CA LEU A 112 2.84 -13.38 -0.84
C LEU A 112 3.53 -14.61 -0.28
N GLU A 113 4.51 -14.45 0.61
CA GLU A 113 5.13 -15.56 1.33
C GLU A 113 4.10 -16.30 2.19
N GLY A 114 3.25 -15.58 2.93
CA GLY A 114 2.19 -16.17 3.75
C GLY A 114 1.13 -16.95 2.96
N ILE A 115 0.82 -16.51 1.73
CA ILE A 115 -0.15 -17.19 0.85
C ILE A 115 0.51 -18.37 0.12
N ILE A 116 1.68 -18.15 -0.48
CA ILE A 116 2.28 -19.07 -1.44
C ILE A 116 3.11 -20.14 -0.73
N LEU A 117 3.88 -19.80 0.30
CA LEU A 117 4.76 -20.77 0.98
C LEU A 117 3.99 -21.73 1.90
N LYS A 118 2.72 -21.44 2.19
CA LYS A 118 1.91 -22.29 3.05
C LYS A 118 1.79 -23.69 2.43
N ASN A 119 2.26 -24.69 3.18
CA ASN A 119 2.22 -26.12 2.83
C ASN A 119 2.97 -26.50 1.54
N LYS A 120 3.95 -25.70 1.10
CA LYS A 120 4.75 -26.04 -0.08
C LYS A 120 5.95 -26.91 0.29
N ARG A 121 6.21 -27.90 -0.57
CA ARG A 121 7.40 -28.74 -0.54
C ARG A 121 8.40 -28.28 -1.61
N GLY A 122 9.67 -28.65 -1.44
CA GLY A 122 10.75 -28.32 -2.38
C GLY A 122 11.61 -27.13 -1.94
N SER A 123 12.46 -26.63 -2.85
CA SER A 123 13.41 -25.56 -2.56
C SER A 123 12.69 -24.24 -2.23
N LEU A 124 12.96 -23.70 -1.04
CA LEU A 124 12.45 -22.39 -0.59
C LEU A 124 12.83 -21.28 -1.56
N GLU A 125 14.04 -21.33 -2.13
CA GLU A 125 14.53 -20.32 -3.06
C GLU A 125 13.72 -20.30 -4.37
N LYS A 126 13.31 -21.47 -4.87
CA LYS A 126 12.44 -21.58 -6.06
C LYS A 126 11.09 -20.92 -5.82
N TRP A 127 10.50 -21.13 -4.65
CA TRP A 127 9.22 -20.51 -4.29
C TRP A 127 9.34 -19.01 -4.03
N LYS A 128 10.45 -18.55 -3.44
CA LYS A 128 10.74 -17.11 -3.29
C LYS A 128 10.84 -16.41 -4.64
N LYS A 129 11.51 -17.02 -5.64
CA LYS A 129 11.54 -16.49 -7.02
C LYS A 129 10.14 -16.34 -7.62
N LYS A 130 9.24 -17.29 -7.37
CA LYS A 130 7.82 -17.18 -7.77
C LYS A 130 7.11 -16.03 -7.04
N CYS A 131 7.34 -15.87 -5.73
CA CYS A 131 6.77 -14.76 -4.97
C CYS A 131 7.22 -13.40 -5.52
N ILE A 132 8.50 -13.26 -5.88
CA ILE A 132 9.05 -12.07 -6.54
C ILE A 132 8.33 -11.79 -7.86
N ALA A 133 8.19 -12.80 -8.72
CA ALA A 133 7.50 -12.65 -9.99
C ALA A 133 6.05 -12.16 -9.81
N PHE A 134 5.29 -12.77 -8.88
CA PHE A 134 3.95 -12.30 -8.55
C PHE A 134 3.93 -10.88 -8.00
N ALA A 135 4.91 -10.51 -7.18
CA ALA A 135 5.01 -9.16 -6.63
C ALA A 135 5.18 -8.13 -7.75
N HIS A 136 6.07 -8.38 -8.71
CA HIS A 136 6.27 -7.49 -9.88
C HIS A 136 5.03 -7.39 -10.76
N CYS A 137 4.27 -8.48 -10.92
CA CYS A 137 2.98 -8.45 -11.61
C CYS A 137 1.97 -7.53 -10.89
N ILE A 138 1.87 -7.64 -9.56
CA ILE A 138 0.97 -6.81 -8.76
C ILE A 138 1.42 -5.34 -8.82
N ILE A 139 2.70 -5.06 -8.64
CA ILE A 139 3.27 -3.70 -8.72
C ILE A 139 2.96 -3.08 -10.09
N SER A 140 3.16 -3.83 -11.18
CA SER A 140 2.88 -3.37 -12.55
C SER A 140 1.39 -3.11 -12.78
N ALA A 141 0.49 -3.89 -12.17
CA ALA A 141 -0.95 -3.69 -12.26
C ALA A 141 -1.44 -2.49 -11.42
N VAL A 142 -0.85 -2.28 -10.24
CA VAL A 142 -1.18 -1.20 -9.31
C VAL A 142 -0.62 0.15 -9.76
N ARG A 143 0.56 0.15 -10.35
CA ARG A 143 1.26 1.32 -10.90
C ARG A 143 1.49 1.13 -12.40
N PRO A 144 0.42 1.18 -13.21
CA PRO A 144 0.60 1.13 -14.65
C PRO A 144 1.46 2.34 -15.06
N ILE A 145 2.48 2.09 -15.88
CA ILE A 145 3.26 3.15 -16.49
C ILE A 145 2.28 4.05 -17.23
N SER A 146 2.13 5.29 -16.77
CA SER A 146 1.18 6.26 -17.33
C SER A 146 1.77 6.87 -18.60
N PHE A 147 1.94 6.07 -19.64
CA PHE A 147 2.21 6.60 -20.98
C PHE A 147 0.90 7.13 -21.57
N SER A 148 0.60 8.40 -21.28
CA SER A 148 -0.50 9.12 -21.92
C SER A 148 -0.08 9.56 -23.31
N CYS A 149 -0.86 9.17 -24.31
CA CYS A 149 -0.66 9.65 -25.66
C CYS A 149 -1.06 11.12 -25.75
N ARG A 150 -0.61 11.83 -26.80
CA ARG A 150 -1.11 13.17 -27.16
C ARG A 150 -2.30 13.15 -28.13
N CYS A 151 -2.91 11.98 -28.34
CA CYS A 151 -3.97 11.80 -29.32
C CYS A 151 -5.33 12.15 -28.72
N THR A 152 -6.16 12.92 -29.42
CA THR A 152 -7.51 13.33 -28.98
C THR A 152 -8.64 12.51 -29.60
N LYS A 153 -8.40 11.85 -30.74
CA LYS A 153 -9.42 11.12 -31.53
C LYS A 153 -9.13 9.62 -31.69
N GLY A 154 -8.26 9.06 -30.85
CA GLY A 154 -7.84 7.66 -30.91
C GLY A 154 -6.37 7.46 -31.31
N CYS A 155 -5.79 6.33 -30.88
CA CYS A 155 -4.37 6.03 -31.08
C CYS A 155 -4.10 5.25 -32.36
N ARG A 156 -3.99 5.97 -33.48
CA ARG A 156 -3.66 5.42 -34.80
C ARG A 156 -2.19 5.64 -35.16
N ARG A 157 -1.86 5.68 -36.47
CA ARG A 157 -0.49 5.81 -37.00
C ARG A 157 0.28 7.06 -36.51
N ALA A 158 -0.43 8.13 -36.14
CA ALA A 158 0.18 9.36 -35.64
C ALA A 158 0.56 9.31 -34.14
N CYS A 159 0.13 8.27 -33.42
CA CYS A 159 0.37 8.14 -31.99
C CYS A 159 1.87 8.03 -31.68
N GLY A 160 2.39 8.93 -30.85
CA GLY A 160 3.80 8.92 -30.43
C GLY A 160 4.19 7.63 -29.72
N CYS A 161 3.30 7.05 -28.91
CA CYS A 161 3.49 5.75 -28.25
C CYS A 161 3.72 4.66 -29.31
N LYS A 162 2.80 4.55 -30.27
CA LYS A 162 2.88 3.55 -31.35
C LYS A 162 4.12 3.72 -32.20
N LYS A 163 4.53 4.95 -32.51
CA LYS A 163 5.76 5.25 -33.26
C LYS A 163 7.03 4.89 -32.49
N ALA A 164 7.00 5.02 -31.16
CA ALA A 164 8.09 4.59 -30.28
C ALA A 164 8.06 3.07 -30.00
N GLY A 165 7.14 2.32 -30.62
CA GLY A 165 6.98 0.89 -30.38
C GLY A 165 6.29 0.54 -29.06
N SER A 166 5.80 1.52 -28.29
CA SER A 166 5.15 1.31 -27.00
C SER A 166 3.62 1.30 -27.09
N LYS A 167 2.99 0.51 -26.21
CA LYS A 167 1.54 0.54 -26.00
C LYS A 167 1.16 1.74 -25.15
N CYS A 168 -0.01 2.31 -25.40
CA CYS A 168 -0.59 3.32 -24.53
C CYS A 168 -0.99 2.67 -23.20
N SER A 169 -0.86 3.42 -22.11
CA SER A 169 -1.40 3.00 -20.81
C SER A 169 -2.90 2.72 -20.94
N SER A 170 -3.40 1.69 -20.24
CA SER A 170 -4.84 1.44 -20.08
C SER A 170 -5.56 2.59 -19.36
N MET A 171 -4.82 3.43 -18.63
CA MET A 171 -5.32 4.65 -17.99
C MET A 171 -5.24 5.90 -18.89
N CYS A 172 -4.81 5.77 -20.15
CA CYS A 172 -4.72 6.89 -21.07
C CYS A 172 -6.11 7.41 -21.48
N VAL A 173 -6.58 8.48 -20.82
CA VAL A 173 -7.86 9.13 -21.12
C VAL A 173 -7.79 10.19 -22.23
N ASN A 174 -6.59 10.54 -22.70
CA ASN A 174 -6.43 11.66 -23.64
C ASN A 174 -7.16 11.43 -24.98
N CYS A 175 -7.34 10.18 -25.35
CA CYS A 175 -8.09 9.79 -26.54
C CYS A 175 -9.57 9.45 -26.25
N ASN A 176 -10.15 9.93 -25.14
CA ASN A 176 -11.55 9.71 -24.77
C ASN A 176 -11.97 8.23 -24.84
N ASN A 177 -11.13 7.34 -24.30
CA ASN A 177 -11.33 5.88 -24.31
C ASN A 177 -11.40 5.22 -25.71
N SER A 178 -11.09 5.93 -26.80
CA SER A 178 -11.01 5.39 -28.16
C SER A 178 -9.62 4.81 -28.51
N CYS A 179 -8.91 4.28 -27.50
CA CYS A 179 -7.51 3.88 -27.64
C CYS A 179 -7.35 2.52 -28.34
N GLU A 180 -7.04 2.52 -29.63
CA GLU A 180 -6.68 1.29 -30.39
C GLU A 180 -5.26 0.75 -30.07
N ASN A 181 -4.47 1.46 -29.25
CA ASN A 181 -3.07 1.10 -28.92
C ASN A 181 -2.86 0.76 -27.44
N ALA A 182 -3.94 0.55 -26.67
CA ALA A 182 -3.83 0.22 -25.25
C ALA A 182 -3.12 -1.14 -25.03
N GLN A 183 -2.43 -1.27 -23.91
CA GLN A 183 -1.85 -2.54 -23.48
C GLN A 183 -2.99 -3.52 -23.14
N ILE A 184 -3.05 -4.66 -23.81
CA ILE A 184 -3.85 -5.82 -23.41
C ILE A 184 -2.94 -6.64 -22.50
N VAL A 185 -3.38 -6.93 -21.28
CA VAL A 185 -2.65 -7.82 -20.39
C VAL A 185 -2.86 -9.24 -20.91
N THR A 186 -1.94 -9.75 -21.73
CA THR A 186 -1.92 -11.16 -22.15
C THR A 186 -0.82 -11.88 -21.39
N PHE A 187 -1.15 -13.09 -20.94
CA PHE A 187 -0.30 -13.96 -20.13
C PHE A 187 0.17 -15.10 -21.03
N ASP A 188 1.44 -15.09 -21.41
CA ASP A 188 2.08 -16.25 -22.03
C ASP A 188 2.65 -17.09 -20.88
N SER A 189 1.98 -18.20 -20.61
CA SER A 189 2.25 -19.09 -19.49
C SER A 189 2.92 -20.36 -19.98
N ASP A 190 4.07 -20.24 -20.62
CA ASP A 190 4.85 -21.40 -21.03
C ASP A 190 5.69 -21.90 -19.85
N ASP A 191 5.03 -22.50 -18.86
CA ASP A 191 5.67 -23.30 -17.82
C ASP A 191 4.69 -24.41 -17.40
N GLU A 192 4.71 -25.50 -18.17
CA GLU A 192 4.12 -26.79 -17.78
C GLU A 192 4.98 -27.41 -16.67
N ASP A 193 4.57 -27.24 -15.41
CA ASP A 193 4.93 -28.12 -14.28
C ASP A 193 3.84 -28.01 -13.21
N PHE A 194 2.71 -28.66 -13.47
CA PHE A 194 1.60 -28.83 -12.53
C PHE A 194 1.90 -30.00 -11.60
N ASP A 195 2.65 -29.74 -10.52
CA ASP A 195 2.81 -30.72 -9.45
C ASP A 195 1.53 -30.76 -8.58
N GLU A 196 0.93 -31.96 -8.55
CA GLU A 196 -0.25 -32.43 -7.83
C GLU A 196 -0.70 -31.61 -6.60
N ILE A 197 -1.92 -31.08 -6.69
CA ILE A 197 -2.73 -30.69 -5.53
C ILE A 197 -3.36 -31.96 -4.95
N MET A 198 -2.87 -32.45 -3.81
CA MET A 198 -3.58 -33.51 -3.07
C MET A 198 -4.91 -32.98 -2.52
N PRO A 199 -6.00 -33.77 -2.58
CA PRO A 199 -7.28 -33.42 -1.97
C PRO A 199 -7.14 -33.33 -0.45
N ARG A 200 -7.85 -32.36 0.14
CA ARG A 200 -7.98 -32.23 1.58
C ARG A 200 -8.73 -33.45 2.11
N GLU A 201 -8.11 -34.23 2.98
CA GLU A 201 -8.86 -35.17 3.81
C GLU A 201 -9.72 -34.35 4.79
N ASN A 202 -11.03 -34.60 4.74
CA ASN A 202 -12.00 -34.03 5.66
C ASN A 202 -11.82 -34.71 7.03
N GLU A 203 -11.21 -34.04 7.99
CA GLU A 203 -11.39 -34.38 9.40
C GLU A 203 -12.70 -33.74 9.88
N ASN A 204 -13.80 -34.48 9.72
CA ASN A 204 -15.00 -34.27 10.50
C ASN A 204 -15.36 -35.59 11.20
N GLU A 205 -15.64 -35.46 12.50
CA GLU A 205 -16.51 -36.30 13.32
C GLU A 205 -15.92 -37.66 13.77
N ASN A 206 -15.50 -37.69 15.04
CA ASN A 206 -16.32 -38.33 16.07
C ASN A 206 -15.99 -37.77 17.45
N GLU A 207 -17.00 -37.09 18.01
CA GLU A 207 -17.20 -36.94 19.45
C GLU A 207 -17.50 -38.31 20.05
N GLU A 208 -16.74 -38.71 21.06
CA GLU A 208 -17.21 -39.46 22.25
C GLU A 208 -16.28 -39.15 23.43
#